data_AF-X1R995-F1
#
_entry.id   AF-X1R995-F1
#
_cell.length_a   1.000
_cell.length_b   1.000
_cell.length_c   1.000
_cell.angle_alpha   90.00
_cell.angle_beta   90.00
_cell.angle_gamma   90.00
#
_symmetry.space_group_name_H-M   'P 1'
#
loop_
_entity.id
_entity.type
_entity.pdbx_description
1 polymer ?
#
loop_
_entity_poly.entity_id
_entity_poly.type
_entity_poly.pdbx_seq_one_letter_code
_entity_poly.pdbx_strand_id
1 'polypeptide(L)'
;RDAEKIDAALQFIEWMVNHPLRWVRAGHVPANREAAFSEEFRTECPHQYNASLQYAALAYLPRTVHLREIWSRLGTAFQSATLGELTAEEALKKAATEIDKFLDGR
;
A
#
# COMPACT_ATOMS: atom_id res chain seq x y z
N ARG A 1 23.42 8.00 -17.23
CA ARG A 1 23.27 7.75 -15.77
C ARG A 1 24.63 8.02 -15.16
N ASP A 2 24.67 8.88 -14.16
CA ASP A 2 25.90 9.30 -13.47
C ASP A 2 26.12 8.37 -12.27
N ALA A 3 27.26 7.68 -12.24
CA ALA A 3 27.55 6.66 -11.23
C ALA A 3 27.72 7.25 -9.82
N GLU A 4 28.36 8.42 -9.71
CA GLU A 4 28.57 9.08 -8.42
C GLU A 4 27.24 9.54 -7.82
N LYS A 5 26.32 10.04 -8.67
CA LYS A 5 24.97 10.41 -8.23
C LYS A 5 24.15 9.20 -7.78
N ILE A 6 24.33 8.04 -8.43
CA ILE A 6 23.66 6.81 -8.01
C ILE A 6 24.19 6.36 -6.65
N ASP A 7 25.52 6.38 -6.47
CA ASP A 7 26.14 5.95 -5.20
C ASP A 7 25.72 6.85 -4.04
N ALA A 8 25.77 8.18 -4.21
CA ALA A 8 25.30 9.13 -3.21
C ALA A 8 23.80 8.95 -2.88
N ALA A 9 22.97 8.68 -3.89
CA ALA A 9 21.55 8.40 -3.67
C ALA A 9 21.33 7.12 -2.87
N LEU A 10 22.12 6.06 -3.13
CA LEU A 10 22.04 4.80 -2.39
C LEU A 10 22.46 4.97 -0.93
N GLN A 11 23.54 5.73 -0.65
CA GLN A 11 23.95 6.05 0.72
C GLN A 11 22.86 6.82 1.48
N PHE A 12 22.20 7.77 0.81
CA PHE A 12 21.08 8.49 1.42
C PHE A 12 19.87 7.58 1.69
N ILE A 13 19.54 6.69 0.75
CA ILE A 13 18.47 5.69 0.92
C ILE A 13 18.78 4.77 2.09
N GLU A 14 20.00 4.25 2.19
CA GLU A 14 20.44 3.42 3.31
C GLU A 14 20.29 4.15 4.64
N TRP A 15 20.74 5.41 4.70
CA TRP A 15 20.54 6.24 5.88
C TRP A 15 19.04 6.37 6.24
N MET A 16 18.16 6.63 5.27
CA MET A 16 16.71 6.73 5.54
C MET A 16 16.11 5.43 6.09
N VAL A 17 16.55 4.28 5.59
CA VAL A 17 16.06 2.96 6.02
C VAL A 17 16.56 2.62 7.43
N ASN A 18 17.76 3.07 7.78
CA ASN A 18 18.36 2.88 9.11
C ASN A 18 17.86 3.86 10.18
N HIS A 19 17.00 4.82 9.82
CA HIS A 19 16.36 5.75 10.76
C HIS A 19 14.82 5.62 10.74
N PRO A 20 14.27 4.40 10.95
CA PRO A 20 12.87 4.06 10.73
C PRO A 20 11.89 4.86 11.60
N LEU A 21 12.32 5.24 12.80
CA LEU A 21 11.46 5.92 13.79
C LEU A 21 11.04 7.33 13.34
N ARG A 22 11.81 7.95 12.44
CA ARG A 22 11.40 9.21 11.80
C ARG A 22 10.14 9.02 10.96
N TRP A 23 10.02 7.88 10.28
CA TRP A 23 8.86 7.53 9.48
C TRP A 23 7.67 7.12 10.33
N VAL A 24 7.92 6.43 11.45
CA VAL A 24 6.89 6.09 12.45
C VAL A 24 6.16 7.32 12.95
N ARG A 25 6.93 8.33 13.38
CA ARG A 25 6.37 9.60 13.86
C ARG A 25 5.57 10.35 12.77
N ALA A 26 5.81 10.06 11.50
CA ALA A 26 5.05 10.58 10.37
C ALA A 26 3.80 9.75 10.00
N GLY A 27 3.51 8.65 10.71
CA GLY A 27 2.34 7.82 10.45
C GLY A 27 2.63 6.45 9.83
N HIS A 28 3.88 6.16 9.46
CA HIS A 28 4.22 4.92 8.76
C HIS A 28 4.45 3.75 9.72
N VAL A 29 4.16 2.55 9.26
CA VAL A 29 4.57 1.31 9.95
C VAL A 29 5.99 0.95 9.50
N PRO A 30 6.93 0.61 10.40
CA PRO A 30 8.27 0.19 10.02
C PRO A 30 8.26 -1.04 9.13
N ALA A 31 9.07 -1.01 8.07
CA ALA A 31 9.30 -2.17 7.21
C ALA A 31 10.44 -3.07 7.73
N ASN A 32 11.36 -2.52 8.53
CA ASN A 32 12.44 -3.32 9.11
C ASN A 32 11.97 -4.01 10.41
N ARG A 33 12.48 -5.22 10.63
CA ARG A 33 12.02 -6.07 11.73
C ARG A 33 12.37 -5.49 13.10
N GLU A 34 13.56 -4.93 13.24
CA GLU A 34 14.06 -4.43 14.53
C GLU A 34 13.20 -3.26 15.04
N ALA A 35 12.85 -2.29 14.20
CA ALA A 35 11.99 -1.20 14.63
C ALA A 35 10.51 -1.62 14.75
N ALA A 36 10.03 -2.53 13.89
CA ALA A 36 8.65 -3.03 13.96
C ALA A 36 8.34 -3.73 15.30
N PHE A 37 9.33 -4.34 15.94
CA PHE A 37 9.19 -4.99 17.25
C PHE A 37 9.94 -4.25 18.37
N SER A 38 10.34 -3.00 18.13
CA SER A 38 11.03 -2.20 19.15
C SER A 38 10.08 -1.74 20.25
N GLU A 39 10.63 -1.61 21.46
CA GLU A 39 9.91 -1.03 22.59
C GLU A 39 9.55 0.43 22.33
N GLU A 40 10.41 1.18 21.65
CA GLU A 40 10.17 2.58 21.29
C GLU A 40 8.94 2.71 20.38
N PHE A 41 8.80 1.89 19.34
CA PHE A 41 7.61 1.93 18.48
C PHE A 41 6.34 1.56 19.26
N ARG A 42 6.41 0.52 20.10
CA ARG A 42 5.28 0.05 20.92
C ARG A 42 4.79 1.12 21.90
N THR A 43 5.69 1.91 22.45
CA THR A 43 5.39 2.90 23.50
C THR A 43 5.05 4.27 22.94
N GLU A 44 5.79 4.77 21.95
CA GLU A 44 5.53 6.08 21.34
C GLU A 44 4.31 6.08 20.43
N CYS A 45 4.02 4.96 19.76
CA CYS A 45 2.97 4.87 18.74
C CYS A 45 2.09 3.62 18.91
N PRO A 46 1.42 3.44 20.07
CA PRO A 46 0.75 2.20 20.44
C PRO A 46 -0.37 1.78 19.47
N HIS A 47 -1.11 2.74 18.90
CA HIS A 47 -2.16 2.44 17.93
C HIS A 47 -1.61 1.91 16.60
N GLN A 48 -0.52 2.51 16.10
CA GLN A 48 0.15 2.05 14.89
C GLN A 48 0.81 0.70 15.11
N TYR A 49 1.44 0.51 16.28
CA TYR A 49 2.00 -0.78 16.67
C TYR A 49 0.92 -1.87 16.65
N ASN A 50 -0.22 -1.64 17.30
CA ASN A 50 -1.32 -2.59 17.31
C ASN A 50 -1.88 -2.89 15.92
N ALA A 51 -2.02 -1.86 15.07
CA ALA A 51 -2.41 -2.05 13.67
C ALA A 51 -1.39 -2.89 12.89
N SER A 52 -0.09 -2.69 13.15
CA SER A 52 0.98 -3.43 12.48
C SER A 52 0.91 -4.95 12.76
N LEU A 53 0.44 -5.36 13.94
CA LEU A 53 0.32 -6.78 14.31
C LEU A 53 -0.58 -7.61 13.36
N GLN A 54 -1.36 -6.95 12.50
CA GLN A 54 -2.17 -7.60 11.47
C GLN A 54 -1.36 -8.19 10.31
N TYR A 55 -0.01 -8.21 10.37
CA TYR A 55 0.85 -8.75 9.31
C TYR A 55 0.42 -10.12 8.78
N ALA A 56 -0.06 -11.02 9.65
CA ALA A 56 -0.52 -12.36 9.26
C ALA A 56 -1.79 -12.36 8.40
N ALA A 57 -2.58 -11.28 8.43
CA ALA A 57 -3.81 -11.12 7.65
C ALA A 57 -3.60 -10.26 6.39
N LEU A 58 -2.38 -9.80 6.10
CA LEU A 58 -2.11 -8.97 4.94
C LEU A 58 -2.19 -9.78 3.64
N ALA A 59 -3.11 -9.40 2.77
CA ALA A 59 -3.10 -9.77 1.37
C ALA A 59 -2.38 -8.67 0.57
N TYR A 60 -1.19 -8.96 0.06
CA TYR A 60 -0.47 -8.03 -0.81
C TYR A 60 -1.18 -7.90 -2.15
N LEU A 61 -1.23 -6.67 -2.66
CA LEU A 61 -1.76 -6.40 -3.99
C LEU A 61 -0.93 -7.12 -5.07
N PRO A 62 -1.55 -7.54 -6.18
CA PRO A 62 -0.84 -8.16 -7.29
C PRO A 62 0.20 -7.19 -7.86
N ARG A 63 1.39 -7.73 -8.15
CA ARG A 63 2.47 -6.98 -8.82
C ARG A 63 2.19 -6.93 -10.32
N THR A 64 1.40 -5.94 -10.74
CA THR A 64 1.06 -5.69 -12.15
C THR A 64 1.23 -4.22 -12.49
N VAL A 65 1.69 -3.92 -13.71
CA VAL A 65 1.80 -2.55 -14.22
C VAL A 65 0.43 -1.88 -14.42
N HIS A 66 -0.64 -2.68 -14.39
CA HIS A 66 -2.03 -2.24 -14.61
C HIS A 66 -2.79 -1.95 -13.30
N LEU A 67 -2.08 -1.95 -12.17
CA LEU A 67 -2.71 -1.82 -10.85
C LEU A 67 -3.49 -0.51 -10.71
N ARG A 68 -2.99 0.58 -11.32
CA ARG A 68 -3.68 1.87 -11.32
C ARG A 68 -5.04 1.81 -12.04
N GLU A 69 -5.10 1.16 -13.19
CA GLU A 69 -6.32 1.00 -13.98
C GLU A 69 -7.35 0.11 -13.29
N ILE A 70 -6.88 -0.93 -12.60
CA ILE A 70 -7.73 -1.81 -11.77
C ILE A 70 -8.35 -0.99 -10.62
N TRP A 71 -7.52 -0.25 -9.87
CA TRP A 71 -7.98 0.57 -8.75
C TRP A 71 -8.99 1.64 -9.15
N SER A 72 -8.79 2.29 -10.30
CA SER A 72 -9.73 3.29 -10.78
C SER A 72 -11.13 2.71 -10.99
N ARG A 73 -11.25 1.51 -11.55
CA ARG A 73 -12.54 0.84 -11.82
C ARG A 73 -13.20 0.36 -10.52
N LEU A 74 -12.41 -0.19 -9.60
CA LEU A 74 -12.88 -0.53 -8.26
C LEU A 74 -13.39 0.72 -7.51
N GLY A 75 -12.69 1.85 -7.63
CA GLY A 75 -13.11 3.13 -7.05
C GLY A 75 -14.48 3.58 -7.55
N THR A 76 -14.73 3.52 -8.86
CA THR A 76 -16.05 3.79 -9.44
C THR A 76 -17.11 2.84 -8.93
N ALA A 77 -16.80 1.55 -8.81
CA ALA A 77 -17.72 0.54 -8.26
C ALA A 77 -18.14 0.87 -6.82
N PHE A 78 -17.15 1.20 -5.97
CA PHE A 78 -17.41 1.58 -4.59
C PHE A 78 -18.26 2.84 -4.50
N GLN A 79 -18.00 3.84 -5.33
CA GLN A 79 -18.80 5.06 -5.38
C GLN A 79 -20.26 4.77 -5.74
N SER A 80 -20.52 4.03 -6.83
CA SER A 80 -21.89 3.71 -7.24
C SER A 80 -22.64 2.87 -6.21
N ALA A 81 -21.96 1.93 -5.55
CA ALA A 81 -22.55 1.15 -4.46
C ALA A 81 -22.87 2.03 -3.23
N THR A 82 -21.97 2.95 -2.88
CA THR A 82 -22.15 3.86 -1.73
C THR A 82 -23.28 4.86 -1.95
N LEU A 83 -23.46 5.33 -3.19
CA LEU A 83 -24.54 6.24 -3.57
C LEU A 83 -25.89 5.52 -3.78
N GLY A 84 -25.92 4.19 -3.72
CA GLY A 84 -27.14 3.40 -3.94
C GLY A 84 -27.58 3.36 -5.41
N GLU A 85 -26.70 3.73 -6.35
CA GLU A 85 -26.97 3.65 -7.80
C GLU A 85 -27.01 2.20 -8.27
N LEU A 86 -26.17 1.36 -7.67
CA LEU A 86 -26.10 -0.08 -7.88
C LEU A 86 -26.03 -0.78 -6.52
N THR A 87 -26.48 -2.02 -6.43
CA THR A 87 -26.13 -2.88 -5.29
C THR A 87 -24.63 -3.17 -5.29
N ALA A 88 -24.07 -3.54 -4.13
CA ALA A 88 -22.66 -3.91 -4.03
C ALA A 88 -22.28 -5.06 -4.99
N GLU A 89 -23.18 -6.04 -5.15
CA GLU A 89 -22.97 -7.17 -6.07
C GLU A 89 -22.93 -6.71 -7.54
N GLU A 90 -23.89 -5.88 -7.96
CA GLU A 90 -23.94 -5.34 -9.33
C GLU A 90 -22.73 -4.47 -9.64
N ALA A 91 -22.34 -3.60 -8.71
CA ALA A 91 -21.18 -2.73 -8.87
C ALA A 91 -19.89 -3.53 -9.03
N LEU A 92 -19.66 -4.55 -8.19
CA LEU A 92 -18.49 -5.41 -8.28
C LEU A 92 -18.49 -6.25 -9.55
N LYS A 93 -19.64 -6.83 -9.94
CA LYS A 93 -19.75 -7.61 -11.18
C LYS A 93 -19.46 -6.77 -12.42
N LYS A 94 -19.96 -5.53 -12.45
CA LYS A 94 -19.67 -4.58 -13.52
C LYS A 94 -18.18 -4.26 -13.57
N ALA A 95 -17.57 -3.92 -12.43
CA ALA A 95 -16.14 -3.61 -12.36
C ALA A 95 -15.26 -4.79 -12.79
N ALA A 96 -15.58 -6.02 -12.36
CA ALA A 96 -14.89 -7.23 -12.78
C ALA A 96 -14.95 -7.39 -14.31
N THR A 97 -16.15 -7.28 -14.90
CA THR A 97 -16.34 -7.36 -16.36
C THR A 97 -15.52 -6.31 -17.11
N GLU A 98 -15.46 -5.08 -16.61
CA GLU A 98 -14.68 -3.98 -17.21
C GLU A 98 -13.18 -4.15 -17.05
N ILE A 99 -12.73 -4.73 -15.93
CA ILE A 99 -11.32 -5.06 -15.67
C ILE A 99 -10.89 -6.20 -16.59
N ASP A 100 -11.67 -7.27 -16.68
CA ASP A 100 -11.37 -8.43 -17.53
C ASP A 100 -11.28 -8.00 -19.00
N LYS A 101 -12.27 -7.25 -19.50
CA LYS A 101 -12.22 -6.69 -20.86
C LYS A 101 -10.99 -5.84 -21.12
N PHE A 102 -10.54 -5.07 -20.12
CA PHE A 102 -9.34 -4.25 -20.23
C PHE A 102 -8.04 -5.07 -20.21
N LEU A 103 -8.02 -6.18 -19.48
CA LEU A 103 -6.88 -7.09 -19.41
C LEU A 103 -6.80 -7.97 -20.67
N ASP A 104 -7.93 -8.46 -21.17
CA ASP A 104 -8.05 -9.34 -22.34
C ASP A 104 -7.91 -8.61 -23.68
N GLY A 105 -8.28 -7.33 -23.73
CA GLY A 105 -8.15 -6.49 -24.94
C GLY A 105 -6.73 -6.04 -25.25
N ARG A 106 -5.71 -6.72 -24.70
CA ARG A 106 -4.29 -6.40 -24.83
C ARG A 106 -3.50 -7.60 -25.33
#